data_AF-A0A4R3EV32-F1
#
_entry.id   AF-A0A4R3EV32-F1
#
_cell.length_a   1.000
_cell.length_b   1.000
_cell.length_c   1.000
_cell.angle_alpha   90.00
_cell.angle_beta   90.00
_cell.angle_gamma   90.00
#
_symmetry.space_group_name_H-M   'P 1'
#
loop_
_entity.id
_entity.type
_entity.pdbx_description
1 polymer ?
#
loop_
_entity_poly.entity_id
_entity_poly.type
_entity_poly.pdbx_seq_one_letter_code
_entity_poly.pdbx_strand_id
1 'polypeptide(L)' 'MGIRVEKGPDLREVLTTAFAYDGPVLVDVVTNHDELVMPPKINLEQVTGFSLWMAKVVLSGRGTEVIDLAKSNLLR' A
#
# COMPACT_ATOMS: atom_id res chain seq x y z
N MET A 1 8.69 3.65 28.50
CA MET A 1 7.34 3.07 28.28
C MET A 1 7.29 2.42 26.92
N GLY A 2 6.62 1.27 26.76
CA GLY A 2 6.45 0.60 25.46
C GLY A 2 4.96 0.43 25.17
N ILE A 3 4.49 0.93 24.02
CA ILE A 3 3.08 0.82 23.59
C ILE A 3 3.05 0.18 22.21
N ARG A 4 2.22 -0.85 22.04
CA ARG A 4 1.96 -1.50 20.75
C ARG A 4 0.58 -1.11 20.24
N VAL A 5 0.48 -0.71 18.98
CA VAL A 5 -0.76 -0.30 18.32
C VAL A 5 -1.05 -1.25 17.16
N GLU A 6 -2.18 -1.93 17.23
CA GLU A 6 -2.63 -2.87 16.18
C GLU A 6 -3.87 -2.38 15.43
N LYS A 7 -4.56 -1.37 15.96
CA LYS A 7 -5.77 -0.78 15.37
C LYS A 7 -5.50 0.66 15.01
N GLY A 8 -5.72 1.00 13.74
CA GLY A 8 -5.55 2.36 13.21
C GLY A 8 -6.25 3.47 14.02
N PRO A 9 -7.50 3.30 14.48
CA PRO A 9 -8.20 4.32 15.26
C PRO A 9 -7.51 4.72 16.57
N ASP A 10 -6.77 3.80 17.19
CA ASP A 10 -6.13 4.00 18.50
C ASP A 10 -4.83 4.81 18.37
N LEU A 11 -4.28 4.93 17.15
CA LEU A 11 -2.96 5.50 16.89
C LEU A 11 -2.86 6.97 17.32
N ARG A 12 -3.88 7.79 17.06
CA ARG A 12 -3.83 9.24 17.37
C ARG A 12 -3.74 9.47 18.88
N GLU A 13 -4.51 8.73 19.66
CA GLU A 13 -4.52 8.86 21.12
C GLU A 13 -3.20 8.37 21.73
N VAL A 14 -2.71 7.23 21.25
CA VAL A 14 -1.43 6.67 21.69
C VAL A 14 -0.28 7.62 21.41
N LEU A 15 -0.22 8.21 20.21
CA LEU A 15 0.82 9.19 19.87
C LEU A 15 0.72 10.45 20.73
N THR A 16 -0.49 10.95 20.98
CA THR A 16 -0.69 12.12 21.86
C THR A 16 -0.15 11.84 23.26
N THR A 17 -0.43 10.66 23.81
CA THR A 17 0.04 10.23 25.13
C THR A 17 1.55 10.02 25.15
N ALA A 18 2.11 9.38 24.12
CA ALA A 18 3.53 9.13 23.99
C ALA A 18 4.34 10.43 23.92
N PHE A 19 3.85 11.45 23.20
CA PHE A 19 4.52 12.75 23.11
C PHE A 19 4.39 13.60 24.38
N ALA A 20 3.33 13.41 25.17
CA ALA A 20 3.16 14.10 26.44
C ALA A 20 3.98 13.47 27.59
N TYR A 21 4.56 12.29 27.38
CA TYR A 21 5.33 11.59 28.39
C TYR A 21 6.75 12.18 28.51
N ASP A 22 7.13 12.61 29.72
CA ASP A 22 8.46 13.15 30.01
C ASP A 22 9.48 12.02 30.20
N GLY A 23 9.90 11.42 29.08
CA GLY A 23 10.90 10.36 29.05
C GLY A 23 10.85 9.51 27.78
N PRO A 24 11.72 8.50 27.66
CA PRO A 24 11.77 7.66 26.47
C PRO A 24 10.53 6.76 26.35
N VAL A 25 9.90 6.83 25.18
CA VAL A 25 8.75 6.01 24.78
C VAL A 25 9.07 5.30 23.47
N LEU A 26 8.81 3.99 23.42
CA LEU A 26 8.79 3.21 22.19
C LEU A 26 7.33 2.96 21.81
N VAL A 27 6.95 3.38 20.60
CA VAL A 27 5.65 3.09 20.01
C VAL A 27 5.86 2.12 18.84
N ASP A 28 5.37 0.91 18.99
CA ASP A 28 5.41 -0.16 17.99
C ASP A 28 4.06 -0.19 17.25
N VAL A 29 4.05 0.12 15.95
CA VAL A 29 2.83 0.23 15.15
C VAL A 29 2.79 -0.89 14.13
N VAL A 30 1.80 -1.76 14.23
CA VAL A 30 1.54 -2.81 13.23
C VAL A 30 0.85 -2.17 12.04
N THR A 31 1.53 -2.14 10.90
CA THR A 31 1.00 -1.68 9.62
C THR A 31 0.63 -2.86 8.73
N ASN A 32 -0.29 -2.65 7.79
CA ASN A 32 -0.59 -3.65 6.77
C ASN A 32 0.49 -3.58 5.67
N HIS A 33 1.23 -4.68 5.47
CA HIS A 33 2.26 -4.76 4.43
C HIS A 33 1.69 -4.76 3.02
N ASP A 34 0.41 -5.10 2.86
CA ASP A 34 -0.30 -5.14 1.58
C ASP A 34 -0.85 -3.77 1.16
N GLU A 35 -0.57 -2.68 1.89
CA GLU A 35 -0.95 -1.34 1.43
C GLU A 35 -0.18 -1.02 0.15
N LEU A 36 -0.88 -1.18 -0.96
CA LEU A 36 -0.40 -0.91 -2.30
C LEU A 36 0.25 0.47 -2.31
N VAL A 37 1.56 0.54 -2.51
CA VAL A 37 2.26 1.80 -2.77
C VAL A 37 1.76 2.31 -4.11
N MET A 38 0.62 3.00 -4.13
CA MET A 38 0.13 3.68 -5.31
C MET A 38 1.08 4.84 -5.57
N PRO A 39 1.83 4.86 -6.69
CA PRO A 39 2.72 5.95 -6.97
C PRO A 39 1.91 7.25 -7.09
N PRO A 40 2.32 8.34 -6.45
CA PRO A 40 1.56 9.60 -6.36
C PRO A 40 1.32 10.29 -7.71
N LYS A 41 1.94 9.79 -8.78
CA LYS A 41 1.69 10.25 -10.15
C LYS A 41 1.54 9.02 -11.04
N ILE A 42 0.31 8.74 -11.46
CA ILE A 42 0.11 7.99 -12.69
C ILE A 42 0.56 8.94 -13.81
N ASN A 43 1.84 8.85 -14.20
CA ASN A 43 2.34 9.70 -15.27
C ASN A 43 1.72 9.20 -16.58
N LEU A 44 1.00 10.07 -17.30
CA LEU A 44 0.29 9.70 -18.53
C LEU A 44 1.28 9.21 -19.62
N GLU A 45 2.54 9.62 -19.53
CA GLU A 45 3.65 9.12 -20.35
C GLU A 45 3.98 7.63 -20.12
N GLN A 46 3.65 7.07 -18.95
CA GLN A 46 3.76 5.63 -18.69
C GLN A 46 2.53 4.85 -19.17
N VAL A 47 1.40 5.51 -19.42
CA VAL A 47 0.15 4.88 -19.89
C VAL A 47 0.27 4.40 -21.34
N THR A 48 1.07 5.07 -22.17
CA THR A 48 1.33 4.64 -23.56
C THR A 48 2.19 3.37 -23.60
N GLY A 49 3.25 3.31 -22.79
CA GLY A 49 4.06 2.09 -22.65
C GLY A 49 3.29 0.92 -22.04
N PHE A 50 2.44 1.23 -21.04
CA PHE A 50 1.57 0.25 -20.39
C PHE A 50 0.50 -0.30 -21.33
N SER A 51 -0.17 0.55 -22.12
CA SER A 51 -1.20 0.11 -23.07
C SER A 51 -0.64 -0.74 -24.22
N LEU A 52 0.55 -0.41 -24.74
CA LEU A 52 1.23 -1.24 -25.75
C LEU A 52 1.67 -2.59 -25.18
N TRP A 53 2.20 -2.61 -23.95
CA TRP A 53 2.56 -3.84 -23.26
C TRP A 53 1.33 -4.71 -22.97
N MET A 54 0.23 -4.13 -22.48
CA MET A 54 -1.04 -4.81 -22.27
C MET A 54 -1.60 -5.39 -23.58
N ALA A 55 -1.59 -4.63 -24.67
CA ALA A 55 -2.00 -5.11 -25.99
C ALA A 55 -1.16 -6.31 -26.43
N LYS A 56 0.17 -6.26 -26.23
CA LYS A 56 1.07 -7.39 -26.54
C LYS A 56 0.77 -8.63 -25.69
N VAL A 57 0.46 -8.46 -24.40
CA VAL A 57 0.11 -9.56 -23.49
C VAL A 57 -1.19 -10.25 -23.93
N VAL A 58 -2.22 -9.47 -24.25
CA VAL A 58 -3.51 -9.99 -24.76
C VAL A 58 -3.29 -10.75 -26.07
N LEU A 59 -2.53 -10.18 -27.01
CA LEU A 59 -2.23 -10.81 -28.29
C LEU A 59 -1.34 -12.06 -28.18
N SER A 60 -0.52 -12.17 -27.12
CA SER A 60 0.35 -13.33 -26.89
C SER A 60 -0.36 -14.57 -26.32
N GLY A 61 -1.68 -14.49 -26.08
CA GLY A 61 -2.47 -15.61 -25.53
C GLY A 61 -2.25 -15.88 -24.04
N ARG A 62 -1.47 -15.02 -23.35
CA ARG A 62 -1.22 -15.06 -21.89
C ARG A 62 -2.04 -14.03 -21.10
N GLY A 63 -3.09 -13.48 -21.72
CA GLY A 63 -3.87 -12.37 -21.16
C GLY A 63 -4.65 -12.70 -19.89
N THR A 64 -5.04 -13.96 -19.69
CA THR A 64 -5.86 -14.38 -18.55
C THR A 64 -5.11 -14.35 -17.21
N GLU A 65 -3.86 -14.84 -17.17
CA GLU A 65 -3.06 -14.87 -15.92
C GLU A 65 -2.69 -13.46 -15.40
N VAL A 66 -2.43 -12.51 -16.30
CA VAL A 66 -2.00 -11.16 -15.92
C VAL A 66 -3.18 -10.31 -15.43
N ILE A 67 -4.36 -10.50 -16.00
CA ILE A 67 -5.59 -9.80 -15.58
C ILE A 67 -6.04 -10.30 -14.20
N ASP A 68 -5.94 -11.60 -13.93
CA ASP A 68 -6.32 -12.15 -12.63
C ASP A 68 -5.38 -11.68 -11.52
N LEU A 69 -4.08 -11.61 -11.78
CA LEU A 69 -3.08 -11.08 -10.84
C LEU A 69 -3.26 -9.57 -10.58
N ALA A 70 -3.66 -8.80 -11.59
CA ALA A 70 -3.94 -7.37 -11.45
C ALA A 70 -5.23 -7.12 -10.66
N LYS A 71 -6.29 -7.90 -10.92
CA LYS A 71 -7.58 -7.78 -10.22
C LYS A 71 -7.47 -8.16 -8.74
N SER A 72 -6.72 -9.20 -8.39
CA SER A 72 -6.61 -9.64 -7.00
C SER A 72 -5.85 -8.66 -6.10
N ASN A 73 -4.95 -7.85 -6.68
CA ASN A 73 -4.14 -6.89 -5.93
C ASN A 73 -4.72 -5.46 -5.94
N LEU A 74 -5.45 -5.05 -6.98
CA LEU A 74 -6.01 -3.69 -7.09
C LEU A 74 -7.41 -3.51 -6.46
N LEU A 75 -8.13 -4.60 -6.18
CA LEU A 75 -9.51 -4.57 -5.67
C LEU A 75 -9.65 -4.94 -4.18
N ARG A 76 -8.54 -5.00 -3.42
CA ARG A 76 -8.56 -5.23 -1.98
C ARG A 76 -8.24 -3.98 -1.19
#